data_AF-A0AAX4IXF9-F1
#
_entry.id   AF-A0AAX4IXF9-F1
#
_cell.length_a   1.000
_cell.length_b   1.000
_cell.length_c   1.000
_cell.angle_alpha   90.00
_cell.angle_beta   90.00
_cell.angle_gamma   90.00
#
_symmetry.space_group_name_H-M   'P 1'
#
loop_
_entity.id
_entity.type
_entity.pdbx_description
1 polymer ?
#
loop_
_entity_poly.entity_id
_entity_poly.type
_entity_poly.pdbx_seq_one_letter_code
_entity_poly.pdbx_strand_id
1 'polypeptide(L)'
;MDTSGLSFANSMAGISGDSNDSFSIPSPASRRLFWTLNGPLESAIQVAPSQYYEAGDVLEPYFRAGDADVAPSWHPVSQESLMVPQVPTVTATIYCLDDWEQLWVELNRYCLDTKNDPRRPRSKDVKLEVTAGNGTFLTVHEYVSAVHPWLMGMRQRLLYALGKTDGKGVPWPPEAKLAVTHLGDGPLHIQTEDKWAYSRRKPDLKPRRQLTMAESMEASRKVQERMLARSAARIRELERLRQENN
;
A
#
# COMPACT_ATOMS: atom_id res chain seq x y z
N MET A 1 -13.88 -36.56 -57.16
CA MET A 1 -14.45 -35.41 -56.45
C MET A 1 -15.14 -35.98 -55.24
N ASP A 2 -14.62 -35.67 -54.05
CA ASP A 2 -15.33 -35.71 -52.75
C ASP A 2 -14.28 -35.51 -51.65
N THR A 3 -14.18 -34.27 -51.16
CA THR A 3 -13.41 -33.92 -49.96
C THR A 3 -14.38 -33.96 -48.78
N SER A 4 -14.33 -35.04 -48.02
CA SER A 4 -15.07 -35.20 -46.76
C SER A 4 -14.43 -34.36 -45.66
N GLY A 5 -15.29 -33.76 -44.83
CA GLY A 5 -14.97 -32.72 -43.86
C GLY A 5 -14.14 -33.16 -42.66
N LEU A 6 -13.43 -32.19 -42.10
CA LEU A 6 -13.10 -32.13 -40.68
C LEU A 6 -13.31 -30.68 -40.23
N SER A 7 -14.52 -30.43 -39.72
CA SER A 7 -14.84 -29.28 -38.87
C SER A 7 -14.59 -29.72 -37.42
N PHE A 8 -13.66 -29.06 -36.74
CA PHE A 8 -13.56 -29.13 -35.29
C PHE A 8 -14.05 -27.80 -34.73
N ALA A 9 -15.35 -27.75 -34.49
CA ALA A 9 -15.98 -26.79 -33.61
C ALA A 9 -16.04 -27.36 -32.18
N ASN A 10 -15.87 -26.45 -31.22
CA ASN A 10 -16.22 -26.52 -29.80
C ASN A 10 -15.28 -27.29 -28.86
N SER A 11 -14.60 -26.53 -27.98
CA SER A 11 -14.98 -26.49 -26.57
C SER A 11 -14.10 -25.46 -25.82
N MET A 12 -14.57 -24.23 -25.71
CA MET A 12 -14.11 -23.28 -24.68
C MET A 12 -15.34 -22.91 -23.86
N ALA A 13 -15.69 -23.80 -22.92
CA ALA A 13 -16.69 -23.52 -21.91
C ALA A 13 -16.08 -22.58 -20.85
N GLY A 14 -16.51 -21.33 -20.90
CA GLY A 14 -16.93 -20.56 -19.73
C GLY A 14 -15.88 -20.23 -18.68
N ILE A 15 -15.02 -19.26 -18.97
CA ILE A 15 -14.63 -18.31 -17.92
C ILE A 15 -15.75 -17.26 -17.92
N SER A 16 -16.80 -17.54 -17.15
CA SER A 16 -17.83 -16.56 -16.81
C SER A 16 -17.13 -15.46 -16.01
N GLY A 17 -16.67 -14.43 -16.73
CA GLY A 17 -16.24 -13.17 -16.17
C GLY A 17 -17.45 -12.32 -15.82
N ASP A 18 -18.33 -12.84 -14.96
CA ASP A 18 -19.27 -12.01 -14.20
C ASP A 18 -18.55 -11.53 -12.95
N SER A 19 -17.59 -10.64 -13.14
CA SER A 19 -17.17 -9.71 -12.10
C SER A 19 -17.38 -8.33 -12.69
N ASN A 20 -18.60 -7.85 -12.52
CA ASN A 20 -18.96 -6.44 -12.56
C ASN A 20 -18.23 -5.75 -11.38
N ASP A 21 -16.90 -5.78 -11.40
CA ASP A 21 -16.03 -5.09 -10.46
C ASP A 21 -16.27 -3.60 -10.68
N SER A 22 -17.24 -3.08 -9.94
CA SER A 22 -17.37 -1.65 -9.74
C SER A 22 -16.10 -1.21 -9.03
N PHE A 23 -15.13 -0.72 -9.81
CA PHE A 23 -13.86 -0.20 -9.32
C PHE A 23 -14.13 0.95 -8.34
N SER A 24 -14.27 0.60 -7.08
CA SER A 24 -14.52 1.56 -6.00
C SER A 24 -13.18 2.14 -5.59
N ILE A 25 -13.08 3.47 -5.64
CA ILE A 25 -11.86 4.18 -5.23
C ILE A 25 -12.14 4.96 -3.94
N PRO A 26 -11.10 5.23 -3.12
CA PRO A 26 -11.25 6.10 -1.96
C PRO A 26 -11.72 7.48 -2.39
N SER A 27 -12.69 8.03 -1.67
CA SER A 27 -13.23 9.35 -1.93
C SER A 27 -12.16 10.44 -1.76
N PRO A 28 -12.35 11.63 -2.37
CA PRO A 28 -11.46 12.77 -2.12
C PRO A 28 -11.33 13.10 -0.62
N ALA A 29 -12.40 12.91 0.15
CA ALA A 29 -12.44 13.09 1.59
C ALA A 29 -11.47 12.14 2.30
N SER A 30 -11.56 10.85 2.02
CA SER A 30 -10.72 9.82 2.63
C SER A 30 -9.24 9.98 2.26
N ARG A 31 -8.93 10.53 1.08
CA ARG A 31 -7.56 10.81 0.64
C ARG A 31 -6.88 11.94 1.42
N ARG A 32 -7.65 12.79 2.11
CA ARG A 32 -7.13 13.86 2.96
C ARG A 32 -6.56 13.37 4.29
N LEU A 33 -6.86 12.14 4.68
CA LEU A 33 -6.48 11.60 5.98
C LEU A 33 -4.98 11.33 6.02
N PHE A 34 -4.28 12.03 6.92
CA PHE A 34 -2.98 11.62 7.42
C PHE A 34 -3.21 10.77 8.67
N TRP A 35 -3.15 9.45 8.49
CA TRP A 35 -3.52 8.49 9.52
C TRP A 35 -2.30 7.71 10.00
N THR A 36 -1.91 7.97 11.24
CA THR A 36 -0.77 7.34 11.92
C THR A 36 -1.23 6.19 12.81
N LEU A 37 -0.31 5.28 13.14
CA LEU A 37 -0.55 4.13 14.02
C LEU A 37 0.26 4.22 15.31
N ASN A 38 0.44 5.42 15.86
CA ASN A 38 1.37 5.70 16.97
C ASN A 38 0.67 6.11 18.28
N GLY A 39 -0.64 5.95 18.37
CA GLY A 39 -1.43 6.38 19.51
C GLY A 39 -2.92 6.02 19.35
N PRO A 40 -3.79 6.52 20.24
CA PRO A 40 -5.23 6.33 20.15
C PRO A 40 -5.83 7.15 19.00
N LEU A 41 -7.03 6.76 18.55
CA LEU A 41 -7.69 7.29 17.35
C LEU A 41 -7.84 8.81 17.36
N GLU A 42 -8.14 9.37 18.54
CA GLU A 42 -8.33 10.79 18.81
C GLU A 42 -7.10 11.64 18.47
N SER A 43 -5.91 11.04 18.51
CA SER A 43 -4.64 11.69 18.18
C SER A 43 -4.00 11.18 16.89
N ALA A 44 -4.50 10.05 16.37
CA ALA A 44 -3.88 9.31 15.29
C ALA A 44 -4.09 9.93 13.91
N ILE A 45 -5.15 10.73 13.73
CA ILE A 45 -5.56 11.23 12.43
C ILE A 45 -5.51 12.76 12.38
N GLN A 46 -4.91 13.27 11.31
CA GLN A 46 -5.00 14.66 10.90
C GLN A 46 -5.58 14.74 9.48
N VAL A 47 -6.13 15.89 9.12
CA VAL A 47 -6.87 16.11 7.88
C VAL A 47 -6.19 17.20 7.07
N ALA A 48 -5.74 16.85 5.87
CA ALA A 48 -5.19 17.82 4.92
C ALA A 48 -6.29 18.73 4.34
N PRO A 49 -5.96 19.95 3.89
CA PRO A 49 -6.93 20.85 3.28
C PRO A 49 -7.48 20.30 1.96
N SER A 50 -6.69 19.49 1.24
CA SER A 50 -7.02 18.91 -0.06
C SER A 50 -6.63 17.44 -0.13
N GLN A 51 -7.20 16.70 -1.10
CA GLN A 51 -6.81 15.31 -1.38
C GLN A 51 -5.36 15.18 -1.89
N TYR A 52 -4.78 16.29 -2.32
CA TYR A 52 -3.37 16.42 -2.64
C TYR A 52 -2.68 17.21 -1.54
N TYR A 53 -1.55 16.71 -1.08
CA TYR A 53 -0.75 17.35 -0.04
C TYR A 53 0.41 18.13 -0.65
N GLU A 54 0.56 19.38 -0.24
CA GLU A 54 1.70 20.24 -0.56
C GLU A 54 2.54 20.50 0.70
N ALA A 55 3.86 20.59 0.52
CA ALA A 55 4.76 20.84 1.63
C ALA A 55 4.50 22.24 2.22
N GLY A 56 4.05 22.28 3.48
CA GLY A 56 3.62 23.52 4.15
C GLY A 56 2.12 23.58 4.44
N ASP A 57 1.33 22.64 3.93
CA ASP A 57 -0.09 22.53 4.29
C ASP A 57 -0.25 22.32 5.79
N VAL A 58 -1.16 23.09 6.39
CA VAL A 58 -1.56 22.94 7.79
C VAL A 58 -2.55 21.80 7.89
N LEU A 59 -2.20 20.77 8.65
CA LEU A 59 -3.08 19.63 8.92
C LEU A 59 -3.95 19.94 10.13
N GLU A 60 -5.26 19.79 9.98
CA GLU A 60 -6.20 19.96 11.08
C GLU A 60 -6.38 18.67 11.88
N PRO A 61 -6.61 18.74 13.20
CA PRO A 61 -6.89 17.54 13.98
C PRO A 61 -8.23 16.91 13.58
N TYR A 62 -8.25 15.58 13.45
CA TYR A 62 -9.49 14.85 13.13
C TYR A 62 -10.48 14.84 14.30
N PHE A 63 -9.97 14.84 15.53
CA PHE A 63 -10.76 14.99 16.75
C PHE A 63 -10.37 16.28 17.45
N ARG A 64 -11.36 17.10 17.80
CA ARG A 64 -11.16 18.28 18.63
C ARG A 64 -11.70 17.96 20.02
N ALA A 65 -10.79 17.84 20.98
CA ALA A 65 -11.16 17.78 22.38
C ALA A 65 -11.94 19.06 22.70
N GLY A 66 -13.09 18.89 23.34
CA GLY A 66 -13.90 20.01 23.78
C GLY A 66 -13.19 20.82 24.86
N ASP A 67 -13.46 22.13 24.89
CA ASP A 67 -13.10 22.99 26.03
C ASP A 67 -14.25 23.02 27.04
N ALA A 68 -14.09 23.76 28.15
CA ALA A 68 -15.09 23.84 29.22
C ALA A 68 -16.53 24.13 28.75
N ASP A 69 -16.68 24.86 27.63
CA ASP A 69 -17.98 25.28 27.06
C ASP A 69 -18.29 24.65 25.69
N VAL A 70 -17.39 23.84 25.12
CA VAL A 70 -17.53 23.29 23.76
C VAL A 70 -17.44 21.78 23.83
N ALA A 71 -18.45 21.06 23.36
CA ALA A 71 -18.43 19.61 23.35
C ALA A 71 -17.32 19.07 22.40
N PRO A 72 -16.70 17.92 22.72
CA PRO A 72 -15.78 17.26 21.81
C PRO A 72 -16.47 16.94 20.48
N SER A 73 -15.75 17.15 19.39
CA SER A 73 -16.32 16.97 18.05
C SER A 73 -15.33 16.35 17.08
N TRP A 74 -15.87 15.55 16.16
CA TRP A 74 -15.12 14.99 15.03
C TRP A 74 -15.11 15.96 13.86
N HIS A 75 -14.04 15.94 13.07
CA HIS A 75 -13.92 16.74 11.86
C HIS A 75 -15.05 16.40 10.87
N PRO A 76 -15.63 17.35 10.11
CA PRO A 76 -16.74 17.09 9.17
C PRO A 76 -16.50 15.95 8.17
N VAL A 77 -15.25 15.77 7.74
CA VAL A 77 -14.79 14.63 6.90
C VAL A 77 -15.18 13.26 7.45
N SER A 78 -15.41 13.15 8.76
CA SER A 78 -15.84 11.93 9.44
C SER A 78 -17.17 11.39 8.92
N GLN A 79 -18.07 12.27 8.48
CA GLN A 79 -19.41 11.92 7.98
C GLN A 79 -19.46 11.74 6.46
N GLU A 80 -18.34 12.00 5.75
CA GLU A 80 -18.29 11.83 4.30
C GLU A 80 -18.15 10.34 3.94
N SER A 81 -18.58 9.99 2.72
CA SER A 81 -18.43 8.63 2.20
C SER A 81 -16.96 8.24 2.12
N LEU A 82 -16.66 7.00 2.53
CA LEU A 82 -15.32 6.43 2.41
C LEU A 82 -14.90 6.28 0.93
N MET A 83 -15.85 5.87 0.07
CA MET A 83 -15.60 5.43 -1.30
C MET A 83 -16.41 6.21 -2.33
N VAL A 84 -15.95 6.18 -3.58
CA VAL A 84 -16.67 6.62 -4.79
C VAL A 84 -16.61 5.49 -5.82
N PRO A 85 -17.75 4.93 -6.28
CA PRO A 85 -19.11 5.19 -5.79
C PRO A 85 -19.28 4.82 -4.30
N GLN A 86 -20.35 5.30 -3.67
CA GLN A 86 -20.65 4.99 -2.27
C GLN A 86 -20.97 3.49 -2.14
N VAL A 87 -20.41 2.84 -1.13
CA VAL A 87 -20.63 1.41 -0.85
C VAL A 87 -20.99 1.22 0.63
N PRO A 88 -21.89 0.29 0.97
CA PRO A 88 -22.28 0.03 2.35
C PRO A 88 -21.26 -0.83 3.12
N THR A 89 -20.44 -1.60 2.40
CA THR A 89 -19.50 -2.56 2.99
C THR A 89 -18.17 -2.50 2.27
N VAL A 90 -17.08 -2.65 3.04
CA VAL A 90 -15.71 -2.68 2.55
C VAL A 90 -14.95 -3.79 3.29
N THR A 91 -14.07 -4.49 2.59
CA THR A 91 -13.15 -5.46 3.20
C THR A 91 -11.74 -4.90 3.24
N ALA A 92 -11.23 -4.62 4.44
CA ALA A 92 -9.84 -4.24 4.63
C ALA A 92 -8.95 -5.49 4.71
N THR A 93 -7.93 -5.54 3.86
CA THR A 93 -6.78 -6.47 3.96
C THR A 93 -5.49 -5.69 4.15
N ILE A 94 -4.33 -6.35 4.30
CA ILE A 94 -3.07 -5.66 4.61
C ILE A 94 -1.99 -6.06 3.62
N TYR A 95 -1.57 -5.09 2.81
CA TYR A 95 -0.62 -5.30 1.71
C TYR A 95 0.70 -5.93 2.16
N CYS A 96 1.31 -5.43 3.24
CA CYS A 96 2.61 -5.95 3.69
C CYS A 96 2.55 -7.39 4.22
N LEU A 97 1.38 -7.87 4.65
CA LEU A 97 1.20 -9.28 5.01
C LEU A 97 1.09 -10.16 3.76
N ASP A 98 0.39 -9.68 2.72
CA ASP A 98 0.32 -10.36 1.43
C ASP A 98 1.71 -10.49 0.79
N ASP A 99 2.47 -9.40 0.75
CA ASP A 99 3.86 -9.39 0.27
C ASP A 99 4.75 -10.35 1.07
N TRP A 100 4.60 -10.36 2.40
CA TRP A 100 5.39 -11.25 3.25
C TRP A 100 5.04 -12.74 3.00
N GLU A 101 3.76 -13.08 2.81
CA GLU A 101 3.35 -14.43 2.42
C GLU A 101 3.95 -14.82 1.07
N GLN A 102 3.89 -13.94 0.08
CA GLN A 102 4.45 -14.19 -1.25
C GLN A 102 5.96 -14.42 -1.20
N LEU A 103 6.70 -13.55 -0.51
CA LEU A 103 8.14 -13.69 -0.31
C LEU A 103 8.48 -15.00 0.41
N TRP A 104 7.70 -15.35 1.44
CA TRP A 104 7.88 -16.62 2.15
C TRP A 104 7.69 -17.82 1.21
N VAL A 105 6.63 -17.82 0.38
CA VAL A 105 6.38 -18.88 -0.60
C VAL A 105 7.51 -18.98 -1.61
N GLU A 106 8.02 -17.86 -2.11
CA GLU A 106 9.13 -17.83 -3.06
C GLU A 106 10.41 -18.42 -2.45
N LEU A 107 10.79 -17.98 -1.25
CA LEU A 107 11.98 -18.45 -0.55
C LEU A 107 11.90 -19.93 -0.15
N ASN A 108 10.69 -20.45 0.07
CA ASN A 108 10.46 -21.84 0.48
C ASN A 108 9.96 -22.72 -0.67
N ARG A 109 9.97 -22.25 -1.93
CA ARG A 109 9.35 -22.97 -3.06
C ARG A 109 9.86 -24.39 -3.30
N TYR A 110 11.08 -24.69 -2.82
CA TYR A 110 11.73 -25.99 -2.94
C TYR A 110 11.60 -26.86 -1.68
N CYS A 111 10.94 -26.38 -0.63
CA CYS A 111 10.67 -27.15 0.57
C CYS A 111 9.45 -28.07 0.35
N LEU A 112 9.54 -29.30 0.88
CA LEU A 112 8.41 -30.23 0.93
C LEU A 112 7.43 -29.75 2.03
N ASP A 113 6.16 -29.62 1.69
CA ASP A 113 5.04 -29.18 2.56
C ASP A 113 5.05 -27.72 3.04
N THR A 114 5.21 -26.78 2.10
CA THR A 114 4.97 -25.34 2.35
C THR A 114 3.50 -24.98 2.59
N LYS A 115 2.57 -25.90 2.30
CA LYS A 115 1.14 -25.63 2.42
C LYS A 115 0.67 -25.68 3.87
N ASN A 116 1.26 -26.54 4.71
CA ASN A 116 0.89 -26.67 6.12
C ASN A 116 1.92 -26.11 7.10
N ASP A 117 3.01 -25.51 6.60
CA ASP A 117 4.05 -24.95 7.48
C ASP A 117 3.45 -23.87 8.42
N PRO A 118 3.57 -24.04 9.76
CA PRO A 118 3.05 -23.07 10.73
C PRO A 118 3.75 -21.72 10.67
N ARG A 119 4.93 -21.64 10.05
CA ARG A 119 5.70 -20.40 9.86
C ARG A 119 5.22 -19.60 8.65
N ARG A 120 4.36 -20.18 7.80
CA ARG A 120 3.79 -19.47 6.65
C ARG A 120 2.89 -18.34 7.14
N PRO A 121 3.15 -17.09 6.75
CA PRO A 121 2.23 -15.99 7.00
C PRO A 121 0.95 -16.28 6.24
N ARG A 122 -0.18 -16.44 6.93
CA ARG A 122 -1.49 -16.56 6.29
C ARG A 122 -2.10 -15.17 6.23
N SER A 123 -1.83 -14.44 5.15
CA SER A 123 -2.35 -13.08 5.00
C SER A 123 -3.86 -13.09 4.74
N LYS A 124 -4.34 -14.08 3.99
CA LYS A 124 -5.77 -14.27 3.66
C LYS A 124 -6.69 -14.47 4.86
N ASP A 125 -6.13 -14.94 5.98
CA ASP A 125 -6.86 -15.12 7.23
C ASP A 125 -7.00 -13.80 8.01
N VAL A 126 -6.31 -12.74 7.56
CA VAL A 126 -6.29 -11.40 8.17
C VAL A 126 -7.07 -10.44 7.29
N LYS A 127 -8.39 -10.43 7.49
CA LYS A 127 -9.30 -9.49 6.84
C LYS A 127 -10.29 -8.95 7.86
N LEU A 128 -10.69 -7.70 7.66
CA LEU A 128 -11.73 -7.05 8.45
C LEU A 128 -12.80 -6.50 7.51
N GLU A 129 -13.99 -7.08 7.57
CA GLU A 129 -15.16 -6.53 6.91
C GLU A 129 -15.75 -5.42 7.78
N VAL A 130 -16.02 -4.26 7.19
CA VAL A 130 -16.65 -3.13 7.85
C VAL A 130 -17.89 -2.75 7.08
N THR A 131 -19.02 -2.71 7.78
CA THR A 131 -20.34 -2.41 7.22
C THR A 131 -20.93 -1.18 7.88
N ALA A 132 -21.56 -0.32 7.09
CA ALA A 132 -22.22 0.90 7.54
C ALA A 132 -23.33 0.57 8.54
N GLY A 133 -23.35 1.28 9.67
CA GLY A 133 -24.35 1.06 10.73
C GLY A 133 -25.77 1.42 10.29
N ASN A 134 -25.90 2.37 9.36
CA ASN A 134 -27.19 2.80 8.78
C ASN A 134 -27.57 2.05 7.49
N GLY A 135 -26.69 1.20 6.96
CA GLY A 135 -26.90 0.44 5.73
C GLY A 135 -26.91 1.24 4.41
N THR A 136 -26.65 2.56 4.41
CA THR A 136 -26.66 3.36 3.17
C THR A 136 -25.30 3.43 2.51
N PHE A 137 -24.31 3.94 3.23
CA PHE A 137 -22.92 3.98 2.79
C PHE A 137 -22.00 4.05 3.99
N LEU A 138 -20.80 3.49 3.82
CA LEU A 138 -19.78 3.49 4.85
C LEU A 138 -19.13 4.86 4.94
N THR A 139 -19.18 5.47 6.12
CA THR A 139 -18.53 6.75 6.39
C THR A 139 -17.04 6.56 6.67
N VAL A 140 -16.27 7.65 6.53
CA VAL A 140 -14.87 7.68 6.96
C VAL A 140 -14.74 7.27 8.43
N HIS A 141 -15.62 7.78 9.30
CA HIS A 141 -15.53 7.54 10.74
C HIS A 141 -15.75 6.07 11.10
N GLU A 142 -16.81 5.45 10.58
CA GLU A 142 -17.10 4.04 10.83
C GLU A 142 -15.93 3.15 10.43
N TYR A 143 -15.32 3.43 9.27
CA TYR A 143 -14.15 2.70 8.81
C TYR A 143 -12.95 2.86 9.73
N VAL A 144 -12.53 4.10 10.02
CA VAL A 144 -11.31 4.30 10.83
C VAL A 144 -11.51 3.84 12.28
N SER A 145 -12.71 3.96 12.83
CA SER A 145 -13.03 3.50 14.19
C SER A 145 -13.00 1.98 14.31
N ALA A 146 -13.33 1.22 13.26
CA ALA A 146 -13.19 -0.24 13.25
C ALA A 146 -11.76 -0.68 12.93
N VAL A 147 -11.14 -0.09 11.89
CA VAL A 147 -9.86 -0.53 11.35
C VAL A 147 -8.68 -0.09 12.23
N HIS A 148 -8.74 1.06 12.88
CA HIS A 148 -7.63 1.55 13.71
C HIS A 148 -7.26 0.62 14.88
N PRO A 149 -8.18 0.26 15.80
CA PRO A 149 -7.84 -0.67 16.88
C PRO A 149 -7.42 -2.05 16.36
N TRP A 150 -7.99 -2.50 15.23
CA TRP A 150 -7.57 -3.74 14.56
C TRP A 150 -6.10 -3.69 14.11
N LEU A 151 -5.69 -2.63 13.41
CA LEU A 151 -4.29 -2.42 13.02
C LEU A 151 -3.36 -2.29 14.23
N MET A 152 -3.79 -1.56 15.26
CA MET A 152 -3.00 -1.37 16.49
C MET A 152 -2.78 -2.69 17.23
N GLY A 153 -3.79 -3.56 17.30
CA GLY A 153 -3.66 -4.91 17.85
C GLY A 153 -2.67 -5.80 17.10
N MET A 154 -2.37 -5.48 15.83
CA MET A 154 -1.42 -6.21 14.98
C MET A 154 -0.08 -5.51 14.80
N ARG A 155 0.19 -4.41 15.52
CA ARG A 155 1.37 -3.56 15.29
C ARG A 155 2.69 -4.32 15.24
N GLN A 156 2.92 -5.27 16.16
CA GLN A 156 4.14 -6.09 16.15
C GLN A 156 4.27 -6.95 14.88
N ARG A 157 3.16 -7.56 14.44
CA ARG A 157 3.12 -8.38 13.22
C ARG A 157 3.36 -7.52 11.98
N LEU A 158 2.82 -6.30 11.94
CA LEU A 158 3.07 -5.32 10.86
C LEU A 158 4.55 -4.95 10.77
N LEU A 159 5.18 -4.59 11.89
CA LEU A 159 6.61 -4.24 11.94
C LEU A 159 7.51 -5.41 11.52
N TYR A 160 7.14 -6.63 11.92
CA TYR A 160 7.84 -7.84 11.49
C TYR A 160 7.73 -8.04 9.97
N ALA A 161 6.52 -7.97 9.43
CA ALA A 161 6.28 -8.16 8.00
C ALA A 161 7.00 -7.11 7.15
N LEU A 162 6.89 -5.82 7.53
CA LEU A 162 7.60 -4.72 6.85
C LEU A 162 9.12 -4.91 6.85
N GLY A 163 9.69 -5.37 7.97
CA GLY A 163 11.12 -5.67 8.04
C GLY A 163 11.56 -6.90 7.23
N LYS A 164 10.65 -7.82 6.92
CA LYS A 164 10.92 -8.93 5.99
C LYS A 164 10.84 -8.50 4.54
N THR A 165 9.94 -7.58 4.20
CA THR A 165 9.69 -7.16 2.82
C THR A 165 10.55 -5.96 2.38
N ASP A 166 11.13 -5.19 3.31
CA ASP A 166 12.00 -4.04 2.99
C ASP A 166 13.42 -4.42 2.51
N GLY A 167 13.72 -5.72 2.42
CA GLY A 167 15.01 -6.25 1.96
C GLY A 167 16.12 -6.26 3.02
N LYS A 168 15.89 -5.74 4.24
CA LYS A 168 16.86 -5.81 5.35
C LYS A 168 16.74 -7.11 6.13
N GLY A 169 15.57 -7.76 6.11
CA GLY A 169 15.30 -9.02 6.78
C GLY A 169 15.19 -8.92 8.31
N VAL A 170 15.26 -7.70 8.85
CA VAL A 170 15.19 -7.37 10.28
C VAL A 170 13.87 -6.61 10.54
N PRO A 171 13.08 -6.99 11.56
CA PRO A 171 11.88 -6.25 11.94
C PRO A 171 12.14 -4.77 12.14
N TRP A 172 11.17 -3.94 11.79
CA TRP A 172 11.24 -2.51 12.07
C TRP A 172 11.21 -2.24 13.58
N PRO A 173 11.83 -1.14 14.06
CA PRO A 173 11.86 -0.83 15.47
C PRO A 173 10.44 -0.58 16.02
N PRO A 174 10.14 -0.90 17.29
CA PRO A 174 8.83 -0.67 17.91
C PRO A 174 8.35 0.79 17.84
N GLU A 175 9.29 1.74 17.83
CA GLU A 175 9.08 3.18 17.78
C GLU A 175 8.93 3.70 16.34
N ALA A 176 8.96 2.81 15.33
CA ALA A 176 8.78 3.21 13.94
C ALA A 176 7.44 3.93 13.77
N LYS A 177 7.51 5.13 13.21
CA LYS A 177 6.35 5.97 12.95
C LYS A 177 5.63 5.51 11.69
N LEU A 178 4.58 4.70 11.88
CA LEU A 178 3.80 4.13 10.80
C LEU A 178 2.60 5.00 10.43
N ALA A 179 2.30 5.06 9.14
CA ALA A 179 1.13 5.71 8.58
C ALA A 179 0.49 4.88 7.47
N VAL A 180 -0.83 4.98 7.35
CA VAL A 180 -1.61 4.37 6.27
C VAL A 180 -1.53 5.29 5.04
N THR A 181 -0.90 4.81 3.97
CA THR A 181 -0.70 5.59 2.72
C THR A 181 -1.82 5.36 1.71
N HIS A 182 -2.38 4.15 1.68
CA HIS A 182 -3.55 3.81 0.87
C HIS A 182 -4.55 3.04 1.75
N LEU A 183 -5.81 3.48 1.66
CA LEU A 183 -6.95 2.91 2.38
C LEU A 183 -8.08 2.62 1.40
N GLY A 184 -9.13 1.95 1.86
CA GLY A 184 -10.34 1.68 1.08
C GLY A 184 -10.67 0.20 1.07
N ASP A 185 -11.23 -0.25 -0.06
CA ASP A 185 -11.53 -1.67 -0.28
C ASP A 185 -10.31 -2.43 -0.80
N GLY A 186 -10.01 -3.54 -0.13
CA GLY A 186 -8.82 -4.34 -0.35
C GLY A 186 -7.61 -3.91 0.49
N PRO A 187 -6.38 -4.02 -0.07
CA PRO A 187 -5.16 -4.01 0.72
C PRO A 187 -4.73 -2.60 1.16
N LEU A 188 -4.76 -2.40 2.47
CA LEU A 188 -4.19 -1.25 3.15
C LEU A 188 -2.67 -1.22 2.96
N HIS A 189 -2.15 -0.08 2.53
CA HIS A 189 -0.71 0.15 2.46
C HIS A 189 -0.26 0.91 3.70
N ILE A 190 0.69 0.33 4.43
CA ILE A 190 1.26 0.89 5.65
C ILE A 190 2.75 1.10 5.41
N GLN A 191 3.22 2.32 5.60
CA GLN A 191 4.63 2.69 5.47
C GLN A 191 5.00 3.72 6.54
N THR A 192 6.18 4.32 6.42
CA THR A 192 6.59 5.44 7.27
C THR A 192 5.81 6.72 6.94
N GLU A 193 5.72 7.64 7.90
CA GLU A 193 5.04 8.93 7.74
C GLU A 193 5.53 9.75 6.52
N ASP A 194 6.83 9.73 6.21
CA ASP A 194 7.39 10.44 5.05
C ASP A 194 6.86 9.94 3.70
N LYS A 195 6.48 8.66 3.64
CA LYS A 195 5.91 8.05 2.42
C LYS A 195 4.48 8.47 2.17
N TRP A 196 3.73 8.81 3.22
CA TRP A 196 2.38 9.34 3.05
C TRP A 196 2.42 10.64 2.24
N ALA A 197 3.26 11.60 2.63
CA ALA A 197 3.36 12.88 1.94
C ALA A 197 3.78 12.71 0.47
N TYR A 198 4.68 11.76 0.18
CA TYR A 198 5.05 11.42 -1.19
C TYR A 198 3.87 10.88 -2.01
N SER A 199 3.08 9.96 -1.42
CA SER A 199 1.92 9.34 -2.08
C SER A 199 0.75 10.31 -2.34
N ARG A 200 0.70 11.42 -1.60
CA ARG A 200 -0.35 12.45 -1.73
C ARG A 200 0.06 13.64 -2.59
N ARG A 201 1.24 13.64 -3.19
CA ARG A 201 1.63 14.71 -4.11
C ARG A 201 0.69 14.73 -5.31
N LYS A 202 0.33 15.94 -5.74
CA LYS A 202 -0.38 16.12 -7.00
C LYS A 202 0.46 15.48 -8.13
N PRO A 203 -0.15 14.64 -9.00
CA PRO A 203 0.55 14.12 -10.17
C PRO A 203 1.11 15.28 -10.97
N ASP A 204 2.40 15.23 -11.32
CA ASP A 204 2.97 16.22 -12.23
C ASP A 204 2.36 15.99 -13.62
N LEU A 205 1.37 16.81 -13.97
CA LEU A 205 0.69 16.78 -15.26
C LEU A 205 1.56 17.37 -16.38
N LYS A 206 2.79 17.81 -16.09
CA LYS A 206 3.73 18.15 -17.16
C LYS A 206 3.79 16.97 -18.12
N PRO A 207 3.64 17.20 -19.44
CA PRO A 207 3.79 16.15 -20.42
C PRO A 207 5.16 15.53 -20.18
N ARG A 208 5.19 14.32 -19.65
CA ARG A 208 6.40 13.52 -19.58
C ARG A 208 6.82 13.41 -21.04
N ARG A 209 7.88 14.11 -21.46
CA ARG A 209 8.40 14.01 -22.83
C ARG A 209 8.47 12.52 -23.11
N GLN A 210 7.60 12.05 -24.00
CA GLN A 210 7.57 10.64 -24.35
C GLN A 210 8.89 10.40 -25.06
N LEU A 211 9.82 9.77 -24.35
CA LEU A 211 11.03 9.28 -24.97
C LEU A 211 10.57 8.22 -25.97
N THR A 212 11.01 8.36 -27.21
CA THR A 212 10.91 7.26 -28.16
C THR A 212 11.61 6.04 -27.56
N MET A 213 11.22 4.84 -28.02
CA MET A 213 11.81 3.59 -27.54
C MET A 213 13.35 3.61 -27.67
N ALA A 214 13.87 4.21 -28.74
CA ALA A 214 15.30 4.41 -28.97
C ALA A 214 15.96 5.32 -27.91
N GLU A 215 15.33 6.45 -27.57
CA GLU A 215 15.86 7.35 -26.53
C GLU A 215 15.81 6.70 -25.13
N SER A 216 14.80 5.88 -24.85
CA SER A 216 14.69 5.12 -23.60
C SER A 216 15.77 4.02 -23.48
N MET A 217 16.01 3.28 -24.57
CA MET A 217 17.09 2.29 -24.63
C MET A 217 18.46 2.95 -24.49
N GLU A 218 18.67 4.09 -25.14
CA GLU A 218 19.92 4.84 -25.04
C GLU A 218 20.16 5.41 -23.63
N ALA A 219 19.10 5.93 -22.98
CA ALA A 219 19.18 6.38 -21.59
C ALA A 219 19.52 5.21 -20.64
N SER A 220 18.91 4.04 -20.85
CA SER A 220 19.17 2.84 -20.06
C SER A 220 20.61 2.34 -20.24
N ARG A 221 21.11 2.33 -21.48
CA ARG A 221 22.50 2.02 -21.82
C ARG A 221 23.48 2.94 -21.09
N LYS A 222 23.26 4.26 -21.16
CA LYS A 222 24.11 5.26 -20.47
C LYS A 222 24.10 5.08 -18.95
N VAL A 223 22.96 4.72 -18.36
CA VAL A 223 22.87 4.44 -16.91
C VAL A 223 23.68 3.19 -16.55
N GLN A 224 23.56 2.13 -17.35
CA GLN A 224 24.30 0.88 -17.15
C GLN A 224 25.82 1.09 -17.30
N GLU A 225 26.26 1.83 -18.32
CA GLU A 225 27.66 2.22 -18.50
C GLU A 225 28.20 3.01 -17.30
N ARG A 226 27.42 3.98 -16.78
CA ARG A 226 27.81 4.74 -15.58
C ARG A 226 27.92 3.85 -14.35
N MET A 227 27.02 2.86 -14.19
CA MET A 227 27.10 1.91 -13.08
C MET A 227 28.34 1.02 -13.19
N LEU A 228 28.64 0.51 -14.39
CA LEU A 228 29.84 -0.30 -14.65
C LEU A 228 31.13 0.50 -14.45
N ALA A 229 31.16 1.77 -14.88
CA ALA A 229 32.31 2.64 -14.65
C ALA A 229 32.54 2.89 -13.15
N ARG A 230 31.47 3.10 -12.38
CA ARG A 230 31.54 3.27 -10.92
C ARG A 230 32.00 2.00 -10.21
N SER A 231 31.52 0.82 -10.62
CA SER A 231 31.96 -0.44 -10.03
C SER A 231 33.42 -0.75 -10.38
N ALA A 232 33.83 -0.52 -11.63
CA ALA A 232 35.23 -0.69 -12.04
C ALA A 232 36.19 0.24 -11.29
N ALA A 233 35.80 1.51 -11.09
CA ALA A 233 36.59 2.45 -10.28
C ALA A 233 36.72 1.98 -8.83
N ARG A 234 35.65 1.44 -8.24
CA ARG A 234 35.67 0.89 -6.88
C ARG A 234 36.58 -0.33 -6.75
N ILE A 235 36.60 -1.21 -7.75
CA ILE A 235 37.48 -2.37 -7.80
C ILE A 235 38.95 -1.94 -7.85
N ARG A 236 39.29 -1.00 -8.75
CA ARG A 236 40.66 -0.47 -8.86
C ARG A 236 41.15 0.17 -7.57
N GLU A 237 40.28 0.90 -6.87
CA GLU A 237 40.62 1.51 -5.59
C GLU A 237 40.86 0.46 -4.49
N LEU A 238 40.06 -0.61 -4.45
CA LEU A 238 40.27 -1.72 -3.52
C LEU A 238 41.58 -2.47 -3.81
N GLU A 239 41.94 -2.65 -5.08
CA GLU A 239 43.20 -3.27 -5.48
C GLU A 239 44.42 -2.40 -5.10
N ARG A 240 44.32 -1.08 -5.26
CA ARG A 240 45.35 -0.12 -4.83
C ARG A 240 45.59 -0.19 -3.33
N LEU A 241 44.54 -0.13 -2.52
CA LEU A 241 44.63 -0.24 -1.06
C LEU A 241 45.23 -1.58 -0.61
N ARG A 242 44.97 -2.66 -1.36
CA ARG A 242 45.54 -3.99 -1.07
C ARG A 242 47.03 -4.05 -1.37
N GLN A 243 47.52 -3.32 -2.37
CA GLN A 243 48.94 -3.23 -2.71
C GLN A 243 49.72 -2.31 -1.77
N GLU A 244 49.08 -1.25 -1.25
CA GLU A 244 49.71 -0.32 -0.29
C GLU A 244 49.83 -0.92 1.13
N ASN A 245 49.03 -1.94 1.47
CA ASN A 245 49.04 -2.63 2.76
C ASN A 245 49.92 -3.91 2.80
N ASN A 246 50.72 -4.15 1.77
CA ASN A 246 51.54 -5.36 1.59
C ASN A 246 53.00 -4.99 1.35
#